data_AF-A0A662VQV1-F1
#
_entry.id   AF-A0A662VQV1-F1
#
_cell.length_a   1.000
_cell.length_b   1.000
_cell.length_c   1.000
_cell.angle_alpha   90.00
_cell.angle_beta   90.00
_cell.angle_gamma   90.00
#
_symmetry.space_group_name_H-M   'P 1'
#
loop_
_entity.id
_entity.type
_entity.pdbx_description
1 polymer ?
#
loop_
_entity_poly.entity_id
_entity_poly.type
_entity_poly.pdbx_seq_one_letter_code
_entity_poly.pdbx_strand_id
1 'polypeptide(L)'
;MKALISVHDKPSVLELAKEIAKRYEIMASDGTAKFLMDNGIKAKSISEIVGIKQTSWIKTLHPKLYEMMFNGEINIVVVDLYPFEEEQSIENIDIGGVTLIRAAAKANCIVVSSKNQYKKVINRLENFDEEFKQKLIVEAFLRVAEYDVAIARWFTGLLFEYRR
;
A
#
# COMPACT_ATOMS: atom_id res chain seq x y z
N MET A 1 -6.70 -10.87 -13.39
CA MET A 1 -6.27 -9.55 -12.86
C MET A 1 -5.86 -9.74 -11.41
N LYS A 2 -4.79 -9.09 -10.95
CA LYS A 2 -4.27 -9.26 -9.58
C LYS A 2 -4.42 -7.97 -8.78
N ALA A 3 -4.60 -8.12 -7.48
CA ALA A 3 -4.59 -7.02 -6.52
C ALA A 3 -3.45 -7.22 -5.51
N LEU A 4 -2.67 -6.17 -5.27
CA LEU A 4 -1.63 -6.17 -4.25
C LEU A 4 -2.12 -5.43 -3.01
N ILE A 5 -2.10 -6.07 -1.84
CA ILE A 5 -2.51 -5.48 -0.56
C ILE A 5 -1.35 -5.51 0.43
N SER A 6 -0.85 -4.36 0.84
CA SER A 6 0.18 -4.23 1.87
C SER A 6 -0.20 -3.14 2.85
N VAL A 7 -0.80 -3.53 3.97
CA VAL A 7 -1.34 -2.59 4.96
C VAL A 7 -0.79 -2.83 6.36
N HIS A 8 -0.52 -1.74 7.06
CA HIS A 8 -0.33 -1.64 8.49
C HIS A 8 -1.65 -1.95 9.24
N ASP A 9 -2.73 -1.20 8.97
CA ASP A 9 -4.06 -1.34 9.62
C ASP A 9 -4.89 -2.45 8.95
N LYS A 10 -4.60 -3.70 9.35
CA LYS A 10 -5.23 -4.91 8.78
C LYS A 10 -6.73 -5.02 9.06
N PRO A 11 -7.25 -4.75 10.27
CA PRO A 11 -8.70 -4.85 10.51
C PRO A 11 -9.51 -4.00 9.54
N SER A 12 -9.06 -2.78 9.24
CA SER A 12 -9.76 -1.85 8.35
C SER A 12 -9.85 -2.33 6.90
N VAL A 13 -8.91 -3.16 6.41
CA VAL A 13 -8.91 -3.61 5.01
C VAL A 13 -9.85 -4.77 4.73
N LEU A 14 -10.39 -5.42 5.76
CA LEU A 14 -11.07 -6.71 5.62
C LEU A 14 -12.26 -6.67 4.66
N GLU A 15 -13.13 -5.66 4.77
CA GLU A 15 -14.30 -5.51 3.89
C GLU A 15 -13.88 -5.28 2.44
N LEU A 16 -12.94 -4.37 2.19
CA LEU A 16 -12.40 -4.10 0.86
C LEU A 16 -11.76 -5.35 0.26
N ALA A 17 -10.97 -6.09 1.05
CA ALA A 17 -10.30 -7.30 0.60
C ALA A 17 -11.30 -8.40 0.23
N LYS A 18 -12.41 -8.55 0.97
CA LYS A 18 -13.50 -9.49 0.61
C LYS A 18 -14.10 -9.16 -0.74
N GLU A 19 -14.38 -7.89 -1.01
CA GLU A 19 -14.96 -7.45 -2.28
C GLU A 19 -13.96 -7.59 -3.44
N ILE A 20 -12.69 -7.26 -3.23
CA ILE A 20 -11.61 -7.47 -4.21
C ILE A 20 -11.48 -8.96 -4.55
N ALA A 21 -11.50 -9.85 -3.55
CA ALA A 21 -11.32 -11.29 -3.73
C ALA A 21 -12.37 -11.95 -4.63
N LYS A 22 -13.54 -11.32 -4.81
CA LYS A 22 -14.58 -11.82 -5.73
C LYS A 22 -14.16 -11.75 -7.21
N ARG A 23 -13.19 -10.89 -7.55
CA ARG A 23 -12.84 -10.56 -8.94
C ARG A 23 -11.33 -10.60 -9.22
N TYR A 24 -10.50 -10.48 -8.20
CA TYR A 24 -9.04 -10.40 -8.31
C TYR A 24 -8.35 -11.47 -7.47
N GLU A 25 -7.25 -12.01 -7.98
CA GLU A 25 -6.32 -12.79 -7.17
C GLU A 25 -5.56 -11.84 -6.24
N ILE A 26 -5.62 -12.09 -4.93
CA ILE A 26 -4.95 -11.26 -3.94
C ILE A 26 -3.51 -11.73 -3.72
N MET A 27 -2.59 -10.80 -3.91
CA MET A 27 -1.20 -10.85 -3.47
C MET A 27 -1.06 -9.92 -2.27
N ALA A 28 -0.34 -10.32 -1.23
CA ALA A 28 -0.20 -9.46 -0.06
C ALA A 28 1.14 -9.63 0.64
N SER A 29 1.57 -8.58 1.36
CA SER A 29 2.72 -8.71 2.27
C SER A 29 2.45 -9.80 3.30
N ASP A 30 3.49 -10.52 3.76
CA ASP A 30 3.31 -11.77 4.51
C ASP A 30 2.36 -11.65 5.71
N GLY A 31 2.47 -10.57 6.48
CA GLY A 31 1.59 -10.29 7.61
C GLY A 31 0.15 -10.00 7.21
N THR A 32 -0.06 -9.28 6.10
CA THR A 32 -1.39 -9.02 5.55
C THR A 32 -1.98 -10.31 4.95
N ALA A 33 -1.20 -11.09 4.20
CA ALA A 33 -1.63 -12.37 3.63
C ALA A 33 -2.10 -13.33 4.73
N LYS A 34 -1.32 -13.48 5.81
CA LYS A 34 -1.69 -14.28 6.98
C LYS A 34 -3.03 -13.82 7.56
N PHE A 35 -3.17 -12.52 7.84
CA PHE A 35 -4.41 -11.97 8.39
C PHE A 35 -5.63 -12.23 7.49
N LEU A 36 -5.49 -12.06 6.18
CA LEU A 36 -6.57 -12.31 5.23
C LEU A 36 -6.97 -13.79 5.20
N MET A 37 -6.00 -14.70 5.18
CA MET A 37 -6.24 -16.14 5.21
C MET A 37 -6.90 -16.60 6.53
N ASP A 38 -6.45 -16.06 7.67
CA ASP A 38 -7.03 -16.31 8.98
C ASP A 38 -8.51 -15.85 9.05
N ASN A 39 -8.94 -14.96 8.14
CA ASN A 39 -10.32 -14.49 7.99
C ASN A 39 -11.05 -15.08 6.75
N GLY A 40 -10.55 -16.17 6.19
CA GLY A 40 -11.21 -16.92 5.11
C GLY A 40 -11.06 -16.29 3.71
N ILE A 41 -10.15 -15.33 3.53
CA ILE A 41 -9.87 -14.70 2.23
C ILE A 41 -8.62 -15.32 1.62
N LYS A 42 -8.76 -15.93 0.45
CA LYS A 42 -7.64 -16.52 -0.28
C LYS A 42 -6.66 -15.42 -0.71
N ALA A 43 -5.41 -15.52 -0.27
CA ALA A 43 -4.33 -14.62 -0.64
C ALA A 43 -3.02 -15.39 -0.80
N LYS A 44 -2.12 -14.91 -1.66
CA LYS A 44 -0.73 -15.37 -1.76
C LYS A 44 0.20 -14.37 -1.11
N SER A 45 1.16 -14.86 -0.34
CA SER A 45 2.18 -14.00 0.25
C SER A 45 3.18 -13.53 -0.80
N ILE A 46 3.71 -12.32 -0.67
CA ILE A 46 4.80 -11.82 -1.54
C ILE A 46 5.98 -12.78 -1.49
N SER A 47 6.35 -13.29 -0.31
CA SER A 47 7.43 -14.27 -0.16
C SER A 47 7.24 -15.51 -1.05
N GLU A 48 6.02 -16.05 -1.13
CA GLU A 48 5.68 -17.17 -2.03
C GLU A 48 5.83 -16.79 -3.50
N ILE A 49 5.38 -15.58 -3.88
CA ILE A 49 5.42 -15.09 -5.26
C ILE A 49 6.86 -14.90 -5.75
N VAL A 50 7.72 -14.31 -4.91
CA VAL A 50 9.09 -13.96 -5.30
C VAL A 50 10.10 -15.06 -4.96
N GLY A 51 9.71 -16.06 -4.16
CA GLY A 51 10.57 -17.17 -3.76
C GLY A 51 11.63 -16.80 -2.70
N ILE A 52 11.50 -15.63 -2.06
CA ILE A 52 12.43 -15.12 -1.05
C ILE A 52 11.64 -14.62 0.15
N LYS A 53 12.01 -15.09 1.34
CA LYS A 53 11.41 -14.66 2.60
C LYS A 53 11.70 -13.17 2.83
N GLN A 54 10.64 -12.39 3.02
CA GLN A 54 10.75 -10.97 3.33
C GLN A 54 11.30 -10.72 4.74
N THR A 55 11.93 -9.56 4.94
CA THR A 55 12.46 -9.14 6.24
C THR A 55 11.53 -8.12 6.91
N SER A 56 11.84 -7.70 8.13
CA SER A 56 11.13 -6.61 8.80
C SER A 56 11.22 -5.29 8.03
N TRP A 57 12.37 -5.05 7.37
CA TRP A 57 12.71 -3.82 6.66
C TRP A 57 12.30 -3.85 5.18
N ILE A 58 12.40 -5.03 4.55
CA ILE A 58 12.16 -5.20 3.12
C ILE A 58 11.05 -6.22 2.96
N LYS A 59 9.84 -5.71 2.68
CA LYS A 59 8.63 -6.50 2.45
C LYS A 59 8.15 -6.51 1.00
N THR A 60 8.46 -5.47 0.25
CA THR A 60 7.85 -5.20 -1.06
C THR A 60 8.86 -4.71 -2.11
N LEU A 61 10.13 -4.51 -1.75
CA LEU A 61 11.17 -3.98 -2.64
C LEU A 61 11.81 -5.11 -3.47
N HIS A 62 11.01 -5.75 -4.33
CA HIS A 62 11.48 -6.80 -5.24
C HIS A 62 11.10 -6.48 -6.69
N PRO A 63 12.04 -6.50 -7.67
CA PRO A 63 11.78 -6.09 -9.06
C PRO A 63 10.55 -6.75 -9.69
N LYS A 64 10.40 -8.07 -9.48
CA LYS A 64 9.25 -8.86 -9.95
C LYS A 64 7.88 -8.21 -9.66
N LEU A 65 7.68 -7.62 -8.48
CA LEU A 65 6.40 -6.98 -8.14
C LEU A 65 6.14 -5.76 -9.00
N TYR A 66 7.17 -4.93 -9.23
CA TYR A 66 7.07 -3.72 -10.03
C TYR A 66 6.94 -4.06 -11.52
N GLU A 67 7.64 -5.07 -12.02
CA GLU A 67 7.46 -5.56 -13.39
C GLU A 67 6.03 -6.05 -13.63
N MET A 68 5.47 -6.87 -12.72
CA MET A 68 4.07 -7.31 -12.80
C MET A 68 3.10 -6.12 -12.81
N MET A 69 3.41 -5.06 -12.06
CA MET A 69 2.62 -3.83 -12.03
C MET A 69 2.69 -3.07 -13.35
N PHE A 70 3.90 -2.81 -13.88
CA PHE A 70 4.09 -2.08 -15.13
C PHE A 70 3.65 -2.87 -16.37
N ASN A 71 3.65 -4.21 -16.30
CA ASN A 71 3.12 -5.08 -17.34
C ASN A 71 1.59 -5.23 -17.28
N GLY A 72 0.91 -4.57 -16.33
CA GLY A 72 -0.54 -4.60 -16.21
C GLY A 72 -1.12 -5.88 -15.61
N GLU A 73 -0.30 -6.73 -14.99
CA GLU A 73 -0.78 -7.92 -14.28
C GLU A 73 -1.41 -7.58 -12.93
N ILE A 74 -0.87 -6.55 -12.26
CA ILE A 74 -1.42 -5.97 -11.02
C ILE A 74 -2.16 -4.69 -11.39
N ASN A 75 -3.47 -4.67 -11.13
CA ASN A 75 -4.34 -3.56 -11.54
C ASN A 75 -4.86 -2.75 -10.35
N ILE A 76 -4.86 -3.35 -9.16
CA ILE A 76 -5.26 -2.70 -7.90
C ILE A 76 -4.10 -2.81 -6.90
N VAL A 77 -3.76 -1.71 -6.25
CA VAL A 77 -2.74 -1.65 -5.21
C VAL A 77 -3.33 -0.95 -4.00
N VAL A 78 -3.49 -1.67 -2.89
CA VAL A 78 -4.00 -1.17 -1.62
C VAL A 78 -2.86 -1.10 -0.63
N VAL A 79 -2.52 0.11 -0.21
CA VAL A 79 -1.40 0.38 0.69
C VAL A 79 -1.82 1.47 1.67
N ASP A 80 -1.53 1.27 2.95
CA ASP A 80 -1.43 2.37 3.89
C ASP A 80 0.00 2.42 4.44
N LEU A 81 0.41 3.61 4.86
CA LEU A 81 1.73 3.84 5.45
C LEU A 81 1.62 3.66 6.96
N TYR A 82 2.75 3.34 7.61
CA TYR A 82 2.86 3.47 9.06
C TYR A 82 2.44 4.89 9.49
N PRO A 83 1.71 5.06 10.60
CA PRO A 83 1.20 6.36 11.05
C PRO A 83 2.32 7.19 11.70
N PHE A 84 3.33 7.58 10.92
CA PHE A 84 4.49 8.32 11.40
C PHE A 84 4.08 9.65 12.07
N GLU A 85 2.98 10.25 11.64
CA GLU A 85 2.42 11.46 12.23
C GLU A 85 1.97 11.27 13.69
N GLU A 86 1.63 10.04 14.08
CA GLU A 86 1.21 9.66 15.44
C GLU A 86 2.37 9.08 16.25
N GLU A 87 3.25 8.29 15.61
CA GLU A 87 4.36 7.59 16.26
C GLU A 87 5.69 7.86 15.52
N GLN A 88 6.34 8.98 15.82
CA GLN A 88 7.57 9.40 15.16
C GLN A 88 8.79 8.59 15.62
N SER A 89 9.36 7.79 14.73
CA SER A 89 10.60 7.04 14.94
C SER A 89 11.26 6.67 13.60
N ILE A 90 12.56 6.35 13.61
CA ILE A 90 13.27 5.89 12.40
C ILE A 90 12.64 4.58 11.89
N GLU A 91 12.25 3.71 12.81
CA GLU A 91 11.66 2.40 12.54
C GLU A 91 10.30 2.50 11.85
N ASN A 92 9.57 3.60 12.06
CA ASN A 92 8.25 3.85 11.48
C ASN A 92 8.30 4.57 10.13
N ILE A 93 9.49 4.90 9.59
CA ILE A 93 9.63 5.46 8.25
C ILE A 93 9.44 4.35 7.20
N ASP A 94 8.36 4.45 6.43
CA ASP A 94 7.97 3.43 5.47
C ASP A 94 8.55 3.66 4.07
N ILE A 95 9.57 2.88 3.72
CA ILE A 95 10.18 2.90 2.38
C ILE A 95 9.35 2.12 1.36
N GLY A 96 8.86 0.95 1.76
CA GLY A 96 8.18 0.01 0.86
C GLY A 96 6.80 0.49 0.45
N GLY A 97 6.03 1.01 1.40
CA GLY A 97 4.70 1.59 1.17
C GLY A 97 4.76 2.79 0.23
N VAL A 98 5.66 3.75 0.49
CA VAL A 98 5.86 4.93 -0.38
C VAL A 98 6.24 4.51 -1.80
N THR A 99 7.14 3.53 -1.94
CA THR A 99 7.56 3.02 -3.25
C THR A 99 6.39 2.37 -4.00
N LEU A 100 5.58 1.54 -3.33
CA LEU A 100 4.39 0.93 -3.92
C LEU A 100 3.37 1.96 -4.40
N ILE A 101 3.08 2.97 -3.58
CA ILE A 101 2.12 4.03 -3.93
C ILE A 101 2.58 4.76 -5.20
N ARG A 102 3.84 5.20 -5.24
CA ARG A 102 4.39 5.92 -6.40
C ARG A 102 4.45 5.06 -7.66
N ALA A 103 4.84 3.79 -7.52
CA ALA A 103 4.89 2.87 -8.64
C ALA A 103 3.50 2.58 -9.20
N ALA A 104 2.52 2.31 -8.34
CA ALA A 104 1.14 2.03 -8.74
C ALA A 104 0.51 3.21 -9.47
N ALA A 105 0.71 4.41 -8.94
CA ALA A 105 0.29 5.65 -9.57
C ALA A 105 0.91 5.82 -10.96
N LYS A 106 2.22 5.61 -11.09
CA LYS A 106 2.93 5.70 -12.38
C LYS A 106 2.49 4.63 -13.38
N ALA A 107 2.17 3.42 -12.91
CA ALA A 107 1.70 2.31 -13.73
C ALA A 107 0.21 2.41 -14.12
N ASN A 108 -0.46 3.50 -13.74
CA ASN A 108 -1.90 3.71 -13.98
C ASN A 108 -2.80 2.61 -13.34
N CYS A 109 -2.38 2.05 -12.20
CA CYS A 109 -3.19 1.15 -11.39
C CYS A 109 -4.28 1.93 -10.62
N ILE A 110 -5.29 1.22 -10.13
CA ILE A 110 -6.16 1.71 -9.05
C ILE A 110 -5.34 1.69 -7.75
N VAL A 111 -4.87 2.85 -7.31
CA VAL A 111 -4.07 3.00 -6.08
C VAL A 111 -4.94 3.47 -4.92
N VAL A 112 -5.01 2.68 -3.86
CA VAL A 112 -5.78 2.99 -2.65
C VAL A 112 -4.78 3.25 -1.53
N SER A 113 -4.53 4.52 -1.22
CA SER A 113 -3.51 5.00 -0.29
C SER A 113 -4.03 5.33 1.12
N SER A 114 -5.35 5.21 1.33
CA SER A 114 -6.00 5.55 2.61
C SER A 114 -7.28 4.73 2.84
N LYS A 115 -7.51 4.31 4.09
CA LYS A 115 -8.76 3.64 4.51
C LYS A 115 -10.03 4.45 4.24
N ASN A 116 -9.92 5.78 4.19
CA ASN A 116 -11.04 6.66 3.86
C ASN A 116 -11.54 6.50 2.40
N GLN A 117 -10.77 5.82 1.55
CA GLN A 117 -11.12 5.54 0.16
C GLN A 117 -11.88 4.21 0.02
N TYR A 118 -11.81 3.29 0.99
CA TYR A 118 -12.28 1.91 0.85
C TYR A 118 -13.74 1.82 0.38
N LYS A 119 -14.65 2.54 1.04
CA LYS A 119 -16.08 2.55 0.65
C LYS A 119 -16.30 3.07 -0.77
N LYS A 120 -15.55 4.09 -1.20
CA LYS A 120 -15.67 4.67 -2.55
C LYS A 120 -15.19 3.69 -3.61
N VAL A 121 -14.11 2.96 -3.31
CA VAL A 121 -13.52 1.92 -4.17
C VAL A 121 -14.45 0.71 -4.26
N ILE A 122 -15.00 0.23 -3.13
CA ILE A 122 -15.97 -0.87 -3.11
C ILE A 122 -17.14 -0.59 -4.05
N ASN A 123 -17.71 0.61 -3.97
CA ASN A 123 -18.85 1.02 -4.79
C ASN A 123 -18.53 1.15 -6.30
N ARG A 124 -17.26 1.07 -6.70
CA ARG A 124 -16.79 1.20 -8.09
C ARG A 124 -15.97 0.00 -8.58
N LEU A 125 -15.87 -1.07 -7.80
CA LEU A 125 -15.07 -2.25 -8.13
C LEU A 125 -15.47 -2.93 -9.45
N GLU A 126 -16.73 -2.78 -9.86
CA GLU A 126 -17.24 -3.35 -11.11
C GLU A 126 -16.84 -2.55 -12.34
N ASN A 127 -16.69 -1.23 -12.19
CA ASN A 127 -16.31 -0.33 -13.25
C ASN A 127 -15.65 0.92 -12.66
N PHE A 128 -14.34 1.03 -12.86
CA PHE A 128 -13.59 2.23 -12.53
C PHE A 128 -13.56 3.14 -13.75
N ASP A 129 -14.24 4.28 -13.65
CA ASP A 129 -14.09 5.35 -14.63
C ASP A 129 -12.69 6.01 -14.50
N GLU A 130 -12.20 6.54 -15.62
CA GLU A 130 -10.86 7.14 -15.67
C GLU A 130 -10.75 8.39 -14.77
N GLU A 131 -11.82 9.16 -14.58
CA GLU A 131 -11.81 10.32 -13.68
C GLU A 131 -11.55 9.89 -12.23
N PHE A 132 -12.24 8.86 -11.75
CA PHE A 132 -12.05 8.31 -10.42
C PHE A 132 -10.66 7.70 -10.24
N LYS A 133 -10.13 7.00 -11.25
CA LYS A 133 -8.74 6.51 -11.22
C LYS A 133 -7.75 7.66 -11.11
N GLN A 134 -7.87 8.71 -11.92
CA GLN A 134 -6.99 9.86 -11.85
C GLN A 134 -7.07 10.56 -10.48
N LYS A 135 -8.26 10.66 -9.90
CA LYS A 135 -8.44 11.19 -8.54
C LYS A 135 -7.66 10.39 -7.50
N LEU A 136 -7.75 9.06 -7.55
CA LEU A 136 -7.00 8.19 -6.64
C LEU A 136 -5.48 8.36 -6.80
N ILE A 137 -4.99 8.51 -8.04
CA ILE A 137 -3.57 8.79 -8.33
C ILE A 137 -3.12 10.12 -7.71
N VAL A 138 -3.93 11.17 -7.83
CA VAL A 138 -3.64 12.47 -7.21
C VAL A 138 -3.60 12.35 -5.68
N GLU A 139 -4.61 11.72 -5.07
CA GLU A 139 -4.67 11.49 -3.62
C GLU A 139 -3.49 10.65 -3.11
N ALA A 140 -3.02 9.69 -3.91
CA ALA A 140 -1.83 8.89 -3.62
C ALA A 140 -0.54 9.74 -3.56
N PHE A 141 -0.30 10.61 -4.54
CA PHE A 141 0.88 11.48 -4.53
C PHE A 141 0.82 12.52 -3.40
N LEU A 142 -0.37 13.05 -3.10
CA LEU A 142 -0.56 13.95 -1.96
C LEU A 142 -0.24 13.26 -0.64
N ARG A 143 -0.73 12.02 -0.43
CA ARG A 143 -0.44 11.26 0.79
C ARG A 143 1.05 11.05 1.00
N VAL A 144 1.80 10.75 -0.06
CA VAL A 144 3.27 10.60 0.00
C VAL A 144 3.95 11.94 0.33
N ALA A 145 3.53 13.03 -0.29
CA ALA A 145 4.10 14.35 -0.01
C ALA A 145 3.86 14.78 1.45
N GLU A 146 2.65 14.55 1.97
CA GLU A 146 2.31 14.82 3.37
C GLU A 146 3.18 14.00 4.33
N TYR A 147 3.40 12.72 4.00
CA TYR A 147 4.24 11.81 4.78
C TYR A 147 5.70 12.27 4.83
N ASP A 148 6.29 12.62 3.68
CA ASP A 148 7.67 13.10 3.60
C ASP A 148 7.85 14.44 4.34
N VAL A 149 6.85 15.33 4.29
CA VAL A 149 6.84 16.59 5.04
C VAL A 149 6.82 16.32 6.56
N ALA A 150 6.05 15.35 7.03
CA ALA A 150 6.03 14.99 8.45
C ALA A 150 7.41 14.49 8.92
N ILE A 151 8.07 13.64 8.15
CA ILE A 151 9.42 13.13 8.43
C ILE A 151 10.44 14.27 8.45
N ALA A 152 10.42 15.15 7.44
CA ALA A 152 11.35 16.28 7.37
C ALA A 152 11.18 17.25 8.54
N ARG A 153 9.94 17.50 8.97
CA ARG A 153 9.65 18.33 10.16
C ARG A 153 10.22 17.70 11.43
N TRP A 154 10.06 16.39 11.61
CA TRP A 154 10.60 15.68 12.76
C TRP A 154 12.13 15.77 12.83
N PHE A 155 12.84 15.45 11.74
CA PHE A 155 14.31 15.58 11.68
C PHE A 155 14.79 17.03 11.92
N THR A 156 14.03 18.01 11.41
CA THR A 156 14.32 19.43 11.66
C THR A 156 14.23 19.76 13.14
N GLY A 157 13.21 19.24 13.84
CA GLY A 157 13.08 19.37 15.29
C GLY A 157 14.29 18.81 16.05
N LEU A 158 14.73 17.61 15.70
CA LEU A 158 15.92 16.98 16.31
C LEU A 158 17.18 17.83 16.13
N LEU A 159 17.40 18.40 14.94
CA LEU A 159 18.56 19.26 14.67
C LEU A 159 18.62 20.49 15.60
N PHE A 160 17.48 21.02 16.03
CA PHE A 160 17.43 22.16 16.95
C PHE A 160 17.63 21.76 18.41
N GLU A 161 17.28 20.54 18.80
CA GLU A 161 17.58 20.01 20.14
C GLU A 161 19.08 19.74 20.33
N TYR A 162 19.77 19.21 19.32
CA TYR A 162 21.23 18.98 19.35
C TYR A 162 22.09 20.26 19.36
N ARG A 163 21.48 21.44 19.18
CA ARG A 163 22.18 22.74 19.21
C ARG A 163 22.00 23.52 20.52
N ARG A 164 21.33 22.94 21.52
CA ARG A 164 21.26 23.45 22.90
C ARG A 164 22.16 22.63 23.81
#